data_AF-A0A6B0SZD0-F1
#
_entry.id   AF-A0A6B0SZD0-F1
#
_cell.length_a   1.000
_cell.length_b   1.000
_cell.length_c   1.000
_cell.angle_alpha   90.00
_cell.angle_beta   90.00
_cell.angle_gamma   90.00
#
_symmetry.space_group_name_H-M   'P 1'
#
loop_
_entity.id
_entity.type
_entity.pdbx_description
1 polymer ?
#
loop_
_entity_poly.entity_id
_entity_poly.type
_entity_poly.pdbx_seq_one_letter_code
_entity_poly.pdbx_strand_id
1 'polypeptide(L)'
;MSIRNDDGGDDRPMPGSFADHGIRDGRVLLAGAVRSLGTPPEETAVVDDLLLATVAAAFRESFATVAGERPPDDVEAAIDDAVAWTRAESDGERLHLRNRLLPEFYRRLDRFHDAYHGTDGPVVTA
;
A
#
# COMPACT_ATOMS: atom_id res chain seq x y z
N MET A 1 36.30 23.10 18.79
CA MET A 1 36.53 21.71 18.38
C MET A 1 35.22 21.20 17.78
N SER A 2 35.11 21.17 16.45
CA SER A 2 34.00 20.52 15.71
C SER A 2 34.37 19.07 15.45
N ILE A 3 33.43 18.08 15.48
CA ILE A 3 33.07 17.02 14.47
C ILE A 3 31.85 16.20 15.02
N ARG A 4 30.62 16.38 14.48
CA ARG A 4 29.74 15.51 13.63
C ARG A 4 28.95 14.34 14.29
N ASN A 5 27.63 14.41 14.04
CA ASN A 5 26.65 13.39 13.62
C ASN A 5 27.11 11.91 13.56
N ASP A 6 26.26 11.01 14.05
CA ASP A 6 25.65 9.96 13.21
C ASP A 6 24.46 9.31 13.96
N ASP A 7 23.32 9.38 13.29
CA ASP A 7 22.20 8.43 13.26
C ASP A 7 22.27 7.23 14.22
N GLY A 8 21.80 7.44 15.44
CA GLY A 8 21.27 6.36 16.26
C GLY A 8 19.94 5.91 15.65
N GLY A 9 20.04 5.00 14.69
CA GLY A 9 18.98 4.54 13.81
C GLY A 9 17.63 4.42 14.50
N ASP A 10 16.67 5.16 13.94
CA ASP A 10 15.24 4.87 14.07
C ASP A 10 14.93 3.59 13.27
N ASP A 11 15.66 2.52 13.58
CA ASP A 11 15.33 1.13 13.26
C ASP A 11 14.34 0.61 14.33
N ARG A 12 13.42 1.50 14.75
CA ARG A 12 12.15 1.00 15.22
C ARG A 12 11.56 0.29 14.02
N PRO A 13 11.14 -0.98 14.14
CA PRO A 13 10.14 -1.47 13.22
C PRO A 13 8.96 -0.53 13.42
N MET A 14 8.85 0.50 12.56
CA MET A 14 7.59 1.19 12.39
C MET A 14 6.62 0.05 12.18
N PRO A 15 5.67 -0.19 13.11
CA PRO A 15 4.63 -1.16 12.84
C PRO A 15 4.12 -0.76 11.46
N GLY A 16 4.24 -1.66 10.47
CA GLY A 16 3.68 -1.36 9.15
C GLY A 16 2.25 -0.89 9.40
N SER A 17 1.72 0.07 8.63
CA SER A 17 0.45 0.72 8.97
C SER A 17 -0.67 -0.28 9.29
N PHE A 18 -0.57 -1.52 8.80
CA PHE A 18 -1.47 -2.65 9.03
C PHE A 18 -1.15 -3.55 10.24
N ALA A 19 -0.24 -3.16 11.15
CA ALA A 19 0.16 -4.00 12.28
C ALA A 19 -0.99 -4.26 13.27
N ASP A 20 -1.93 -3.30 13.37
CA ASP A 20 -3.17 -3.44 14.12
C ASP A 20 -4.06 -4.59 13.59
N HIS A 21 -3.87 -5.00 12.33
CA HIS A 21 -4.53 -6.15 11.70
C HIS A 21 -3.68 -7.43 11.72
N GLY A 22 -2.62 -7.47 12.53
CA GLY A 22 -1.70 -8.61 12.59
C GLY A 22 -0.69 -8.67 11.42
N ILE A 23 -0.64 -7.66 10.56
CA ILE A 23 0.26 -7.58 9.41
C ILE A 23 1.52 -6.81 9.81
N ARG A 24 2.55 -7.52 10.28
CA ARG A 24 3.80 -6.91 10.74
C ARG A 24 4.63 -6.26 9.63
N ASP A 25 4.55 -6.79 8.42
CA ASP A 25 5.24 -6.24 7.25
C ASP A 25 4.22 -6.08 6.12
N GLY A 26 3.79 -4.85 5.86
CA GLY A 26 2.79 -4.58 4.81
C GLY A 26 3.26 -5.00 3.40
N ARG A 27 4.56 -5.25 3.17
CA ARG A 27 5.05 -5.77 1.89
C ARG A 27 4.51 -7.15 1.56
N VAL A 28 4.00 -7.90 2.55
CA VAL A 28 3.30 -9.17 2.31
C VAL A 28 2.01 -8.97 1.50
N LEU A 29 1.37 -7.80 1.61
CA LEU A 29 0.22 -7.44 0.79
C LEU A 29 0.60 -7.27 -0.67
N LEU A 30 1.72 -6.59 -0.94
CA LEU A 30 2.25 -6.46 -2.30
C LEU A 30 2.62 -7.83 -2.88
N ALA A 31 3.29 -8.69 -2.09
CA ALA A 31 3.66 -10.03 -2.54
C ALA A 31 2.43 -10.91 -2.82
N GLY A 32 1.39 -10.83 -1.98
CA GLY A 32 0.15 -11.57 -2.19
C GLY A 32 -0.68 -11.03 -3.36
N ALA A 33 -0.74 -9.71 -3.55
CA ALA A 33 -1.38 -9.10 -4.72
C ALA A 33 -0.69 -9.52 -6.03
N VAL A 34 0.66 -9.49 -6.06
CA VAL A 34 1.45 -10.01 -7.19
C VAL A 34 1.15 -11.48 -7.48
N ARG A 35 1.00 -12.29 -6.42
CA ARG A 35 0.66 -13.71 -6.55
C ARG A 35 -0.77 -13.93 -7.06
N SER A 36 -1.73 -13.17 -6.55
CA SER A 36 -3.15 -13.25 -6.93
C SER A 36 -3.35 -12.85 -8.40
N LEU A 37 -2.67 -11.79 -8.84
CA LEU A 37 -2.72 -11.34 -10.24
C LEU A 37 -2.08 -12.32 -11.21
N GLY A 38 -1.12 -13.15 -10.77
CA GLY A 38 -0.44 -14.12 -11.63
C GLY A 38 0.38 -13.51 -12.78
N THR A 39 0.58 -12.20 -12.76
CA THR A 39 1.19 -11.44 -13.86
C THR A 39 2.72 -11.60 -13.87
N PRO A 40 3.36 -11.97 -15.00
CA PRO A 40 4.80 -11.95 -15.14
C PRO A 40 5.42 -10.56 -14.86
N PRO A 41 6.71 -10.52 -14.42
CA PRO A 41 7.40 -9.26 -14.07
C PRO A 41 7.55 -8.27 -15.23
N GLU A 42 7.56 -8.77 -16.45
CA GLU A 42 7.67 -7.99 -17.68
C GLU A 42 6.32 -7.53 -18.24
N GLU A 43 5.21 -7.91 -17.61
CA GLU A 43 3.87 -7.54 -18.08
C GLU A 43 3.64 -6.03 -17.99
N THR A 44 3.18 -5.47 -19.11
CA THR A 44 2.71 -4.08 -19.20
C THR A 44 1.24 -4.07 -19.53
N ALA A 45 0.48 -3.22 -18.86
CA ALA A 45 -0.93 -3.02 -19.13
C ALA A 45 -1.24 -1.53 -19.23
N VAL A 46 -2.26 -1.20 -20.00
CA VAL A 46 -2.85 0.14 -19.99
C VAL A 46 -3.66 0.26 -18.71
N VAL A 47 -3.46 1.34 -17.96
CA VAL A 47 -4.25 1.63 -16.78
C VAL A 47 -5.65 2.02 -17.21
N ASP A 48 -6.60 1.15 -16.90
CA ASP A 48 -8.03 1.35 -17.10
C ASP A 48 -8.81 0.94 -15.85
N ASP A 49 -10.12 1.24 -15.84
CA ASP A 49 -11.01 0.90 -14.73
C ASP A 49 -10.98 -0.60 -14.39
N LEU A 50 -10.88 -1.46 -15.40
CA LEU A 50 -10.89 -2.91 -15.21
C LEU A 50 -9.61 -3.39 -14.52
N LEU A 51 -8.45 -2.89 -14.95
CA LEU A 51 -7.17 -3.20 -14.35
C LEU A 51 -7.15 -2.71 -12.89
N LEU A 52 -7.59 -1.48 -12.64
CA LEU A 52 -7.62 -0.92 -11.30
C LEU A 52 -8.57 -1.70 -10.37
N ALA A 53 -9.74 -2.10 -10.86
CA ALA A 53 -10.65 -2.97 -10.11
C ALA A 53 -10.01 -4.34 -9.80
N THR A 54 -9.25 -4.89 -10.75
CA THR A 54 -8.54 -6.17 -10.58
C THR A 54 -7.40 -6.03 -9.56
N VAL A 55 -6.62 -4.94 -9.62
CA VAL A 55 -5.58 -4.63 -8.64
C VAL A 55 -6.18 -4.48 -7.24
N ALA A 56 -7.26 -3.71 -7.11
CA ALA A 56 -7.95 -3.54 -5.83
C ALA A 56 -8.45 -4.88 -5.27
N ALA A 57 -9.07 -5.72 -6.09
CA ALA A 57 -9.50 -7.06 -5.70
C ALA A 57 -8.33 -7.93 -5.22
N ALA A 58 -7.18 -7.88 -5.91
CA ALA A 58 -5.99 -8.62 -5.52
C ALA A 58 -5.42 -8.17 -4.17
N PHE A 59 -5.46 -6.86 -3.87
CA PHE A 59 -5.07 -6.34 -2.55
C PHE A 59 -6.06 -6.76 -1.44
N ARG A 60 -7.36 -6.72 -1.71
CA ARG A 60 -8.40 -7.21 -0.78
C ARG A 60 -8.23 -8.69 -0.46
N GLU A 61 -8.02 -9.54 -1.48
CA GLU A 61 -7.74 -10.96 -1.30
C GLU A 61 -6.43 -11.21 -0.55
N SER A 62 -5.40 -10.44 -0.86
CA SER A 62 -4.12 -10.54 -0.17
C SER A 62 -4.25 -10.19 1.30
N PHE A 63 -5.01 -9.13 1.63
CA PHE A 63 -5.30 -8.78 3.01
C PHE A 63 -6.06 -9.91 3.70
N ALA A 64 -7.13 -10.41 3.07
CA ALA A 64 -7.93 -11.48 3.63
C ALA A 64 -7.14 -12.77 3.88
N THR A 65 -6.19 -13.08 3.01
CA THR A 65 -5.30 -14.23 3.16
C THR A 65 -4.33 -14.05 4.33
N VAL A 66 -3.81 -12.85 4.54
CA VAL A 66 -2.77 -12.58 5.54
C VAL A 66 -3.38 -12.32 6.92
N ALA A 67 -4.42 -11.51 7.00
CA ALA A 67 -5.14 -11.20 8.24
C ALA A 67 -6.09 -12.33 8.66
N GLY A 68 -6.50 -13.19 7.73
CA GLY A 68 -7.49 -14.25 7.98
C GLY A 68 -8.94 -13.76 8.04
N GLU A 69 -9.16 -12.47 7.76
CA GLU A 69 -10.47 -11.81 7.77
C GLU A 69 -10.58 -10.80 6.63
N ARG A 70 -11.81 -10.45 6.23
CA ARG A 70 -11.99 -9.45 5.17
C ARG A 70 -11.49 -8.08 5.61
N PRO A 71 -11.03 -7.22 4.68
CA PRO A 71 -10.59 -5.88 5.02
C PRO A 71 -11.69 -5.10 5.75
N PRO A 72 -11.36 -4.42 6.86
CA PRO A 72 -12.30 -3.50 7.52
C PRO A 72 -12.52 -2.24 6.68
N ASP A 73 -13.53 -1.44 7.05
CA ASP A 73 -14.00 -0.29 6.25
C ASP A 73 -12.91 0.77 5.98
N ASP A 74 -11.98 0.96 6.91
CA ASP A 74 -10.85 1.87 6.78
C ASP A 74 -9.80 1.37 5.76
N VAL A 75 -9.54 0.06 5.73
CA VAL A 75 -8.69 -0.56 4.71
C VAL A 75 -9.39 -0.53 3.35
N GLU A 76 -10.69 -0.84 3.28
CA GLU A 76 -11.49 -0.74 2.06
C GLU A 76 -11.44 0.69 1.50
N ALA A 77 -11.66 1.70 2.34
CA ALA A 77 -11.56 3.10 1.95
C ALA A 77 -10.16 3.45 1.43
N ALA A 78 -9.10 2.92 2.05
CA ALA A 78 -7.72 3.21 1.64
C ALA A 78 -7.39 2.58 0.27
N ILE A 79 -7.98 1.41 -0.02
CA ILE A 79 -7.88 0.75 -1.32
C ILE A 79 -8.62 1.57 -2.38
N ASP A 80 -9.84 2.03 -2.11
CA ASP A 80 -10.63 2.82 -3.06
C ASP A 80 -10.00 4.20 -3.32
N ASP A 81 -9.42 4.86 -2.30
CA ASP A 81 -8.68 6.11 -2.46
C ASP A 81 -7.38 5.90 -3.24
N ALA A 82 -6.68 4.77 -3.05
CA ALA A 82 -5.53 4.41 -3.87
C ALA A 82 -5.93 4.19 -5.34
N VAL A 83 -7.06 3.55 -5.62
CA VAL A 83 -7.63 3.42 -6.96
C VAL A 83 -7.94 4.78 -7.58
N ALA A 84 -8.64 5.65 -6.87
CA ALA A 84 -9.00 6.98 -7.35
C ALA A 84 -7.76 7.82 -7.69
N TRP A 85 -6.74 7.75 -6.84
CA TRP A 85 -5.48 8.45 -7.07
C TRP A 85 -4.72 7.89 -8.28
N THR A 86 -4.56 6.56 -8.37
CA THR A 86 -3.84 5.94 -9.51
C THR A 86 -4.57 6.19 -10.83
N ARG A 87 -5.91 6.20 -10.81
CA ARG A 87 -6.71 6.62 -11.97
C ARG A 87 -6.37 8.05 -12.35
N ALA A 88 -6.44 9.01 -11.44
CA ALA A 88 -6.19 10.41 -11.75
C ALA A 88 -4.79 10.67 -12.34
N GLU A 89 -3.78 9.94 -11.87
CA GLU A 89 -2.39 10.16 -12.27
C GLU A 89 -1.94 9.36 -13.50
N SER A 90 -2.58 8.22 -13.78
CA SER A 90 -2.08 7.26 -14.76
C SER A 90 -3.14 6.74 -15.74
N ASP A 91 -4.37 7.28 -15.74
CA ASP A 91 -5.42 6.88 -16.69
C ASP A 91 -4.92 6.88 -18.14
N GLY A 92 -5.07 5.75 -18.82
CA GLY A 92 -4.61 5.57 -20.21
C GLY A 92 -3.09 5.39 -20.37
N GLU A 93 -2.29 5.48 -19.31
CA GLU A 93 -0.85 5.22 -19.36
C GLU A 93 -0.56 3.71 -19.39
N ARG A 94 0.46 3.31 -20.15
CA ARG A 94 0.94 1.92 -20.17
C ARG A 94 2.07 1.76 -19.16
N LEU A 95 1.82 0.99 -18.10
CA LEU A 95 2.75 0.77 -17.00
C LEU A 95 3.13 -0.69 -16.84
N HIS A 96 4.36 -0.93 -16.34
CA HIS A 96 4.76 -2.25 -15.87
C HIS A 96 4.01 -2.61 -14.60
N LEU A 97 3.28 -3.73 -14.61
CA LEU A 97 2.43 -4.13 -13.49
C LEU A 97 3.25 -4.33 -12.21
N ARG A 98 4.22 -5.23 -12.25
CA ARG A 98 5.04 -5.57 -11.06
C ARG A 98 6.06 -4.53 -10.66
N ASN A 99 6.60 -3.79 -11.63
CA ASN A 99 7.75 -2.91 -11.39
C ASN A 99 7.33 -1.45 -11.13
N ARG A 100 6.13 -1.03 -11.56
CA ARG A 100 5.66 0.35 -11.43
C ARG A 100 4.30 0.41 -10.75
N LEU A 101 3.27 -0.16 -11.37
CA LEU A 101 1.89 -0.01 -10.92
C LEU A 101 1.67 -0.54 -9.50
N LEU A 102 1.98 -1.82 -9.24
CA LEU A 102 1.73 -2.43 -7.94
C LEU A 102 2.56 -1.82 -6.80
N PRO A 103 3.87 -1.53 -6.97
CA PRO A 103 4.63 -0.83 -5.94
C PRO A 103 4.17 0.61 -5.68
N GLU A 104 3.67 1.33 -6.68
CA GLU A 104 3.11 2.68 -6.48
C GLU A 104 1.75 2.64 -5.81
N PHE A 105 0.88 1.72 -6.25
CA PHE A 105 -0.41 1.47 -5.62
C PHE A 105 -0.25 1.14 -4.14
N TYR A 106 0.63 0.19 -3.81
CA TYR A 106 0.90 -0.18 -2.41
C TYR A 106 1.39 1.01 -1.57
N ARG A 107 2.32 1.81 -2.10
CA ARG A 107 2.82 3.01 -1.39
C ARG A 107 1.69 4.02 -1.13
N ARG A 108 0.72 4.12 -2.05
CA ARG A 108 -0.40 5.04 -1.88
C ARG A 108 -1.42 4.51 -0.88
N LEU A 109 -1.73 3.22 -0.96
CA LEU A 109 -2.56 2.49 0.00
C LEU A 109 -2.03 2.64 1.42
N ASP A 110 -0.74 2.37 1.63
CA ASP A 110 -0.06 2.48 2.93
C ASP A 110 -0.17 3.90 3.51
N ARG A 111 -0.03 4.93 2.66
CA ARG A 111 -0.18 6.33 3.05
C ARG A 111 -1.62 6.73 3.41
N PHE A 112 -2.62 6.19 2.71
CA PHE A 112 -4.02 6.46 3.05
C PHE A 112 -4.42 5.76 4.35
N HIS A 113 -3.99 4.50 4.51
CA HIS A 113 -4.22 3.75 5.74
C HIS A 113 -3.58 4.43 6.95
N ASP A 114 -2.33 4.88 6.82
CA ASP A 114 -1.64 5.67 7.84
C ASP A 114 -2.38 6.97 8.15
N ALA A 115 -2.95 7.67 7.15
CA ALA A 115 -3.72 8.89 7.39
C ALA A 115 -5.01 8.64 8.19
N TYR A 116 -5.68 7.50 7.99
CA TYR A 116 -6.88 7.13 8.73
C TYR A 116 -6.57 6.70 10.17
N HIS A 117 -5.41 6.08 10.40
CA HIS A 117 -4.94 5.67 11.73
C HIS A 117 -4.16 6.75 12.49
N GLY A 118 -3.52 7.69 11.77
CA GLY A 118 -2.69 8.76 12.31
C GLY A 118 -3.46 9.91 12.96
N THR A 119 -4.80 9.82 13.03
CA THR A 119 -5.64 10.80 13.74
C THR A 119 -5.70 10.54 15.27
N ASP A 120 -4.96 9.55 15.81
CA ASP A 120 -4.85 9.28 17.26
C ASP A 120 -3.46 9.62 17.85
N GLY A 121 -2.67 10.48 17.20
CA GLY A 121 -1.48 11.08 17.81
C GLY A 121 -1.84 12.38 18.53
N PRO A 122 -1.51 12.60 19.83
CA PRO A 122 -1.84 13.84 20.50
C PRO A 122 -1.15 14.98 19.76
N VAL A 123 -1.95 15.90 19.21
CA VAL A 123 -1.48 17.21 18.79
C VAL A 123 -0.95 17.88 20.06
N VAL A 124 0.35 17.78 20.31
CA VAL A 124 1.03 18.60 21.30
C VAL A 124 1.04 20.00 20.72
N THR A 125 -0.05 20.73 20.96
CA THR A 125 -0.06 22.19 20.85
C THR A 125 1.00 22.72 21.79
N ALA A 126 1.96 23.44 21.20
CA ALA A 126 3.08 24.10 21.84
C ALA A 126 2.66 25.12 22.92
#